data_AF-A0A357KYC5-F1
#
_entry.id   AF-A0A357KYC5-F1
#
_cell.length_a   1.000
_cell.length_b   1.000
_cell.length_c   1.000
_cell.angle_alpha   90.00
_cell.angle_beta   90.00
_cell.angle_gamma   90.00
#
_symmetry.space_group_name_H-M   'P 1'
#
loop_
_entity.id
_entity.type
_entity.pdbx_description
1 polymer ?
#
loop_
_entity_poly.entity_id
_entity_poly.type
_entity_poly.pdbx_seq_one_letter_code
_entity_poly.pdbx_strand_id
1 'polypeptide(L)'
;MLKLEDVKRPPESMLSGDFDHDGVTDLVLFIPGEPLVMVQSVTPDLARAKVLTDKTMPQFGLVQAAGPGNTAMLDADGDGHDELLIADQNFVRACAFDPARGWRVVEQVTLPEASSQLTALAVLPGAERPTIVAFDKASKRLVLMDRDASGAWQVRDRLRFGAFDATTIAAGRFTGDEQPSVVAISPGAFAVVRLAGQRVTLDEVSSYRSDNENRLEHEIEVGDLNSDGYMDMVVLDAREQMCQIFSFSATRRIVLATEFEVFESRLFRGGDSREFEPRAAIVTDLTGDGANDLILEVHDRYIVHPQMTRPR
;
A
#
# COMPACT_ATOMS: atom_id res chain seq x y z
N MET A 1 -25.24 -17.67 21.93
CA MET A 1 -25.15 -16.57 20.95
C MET A 1 -25.17 -15.27 21.72
N LEU A 2 -24.09 -14.49 21.67
CA LEU A 2 -24.03 -13.18 22.33
C LEU A 2 -24.87 -12.19 21.51
N LYS A 3 -25.76 -11.45 22.17
CA LYS A 3 -26.60 -10.43 21.53
C LYS A 3 -25.92 -9.06 21.71
N LEU A 4 -25.63 -8.39 20.61
CA LEU A 4 -25.13 -7.01 20.62
C LEU A 4 -26.33 -6.07 20.77
N GLU A 5 -26.72 -5.81 22.01
CA GLU A 5 -27.80 -4.86 22.29
C GLU A 5 -27.39 -3.44 21.90
N ASP A 6 -28.34 -2.63 21.44
CA ASP A 6 -28.13 -1.27 20.95
C ASP A 6 -27.24 -1.10 19.70
N VAL A 7 -26.78 -2.18 19.07
CA VAL A 7 -26.05 -2.16 17.79
C VAL A 7 -27.03 -2.33 16.62
N LYS A 8 -27.08 -1.37 15.69
CA LYS A 8 -28.05 -1.39 14.58
C LYS A 8 -27.48 -1.97 13.29
N ARG A 9 -26.15 -1.97 13.14
CA ARG A 9 -25.42 -2.43 11.96
C ARG A 9 -24.41 -3.51 12.33
N PRO A 10 -24.10 -4.46 11.44
CA PRO A 10 -23.03 -5.40 11.69
C PRO A 10 -21.68 -4.68 11.83
N PRO A 11 -20.80 -5.11 12.74
CA PRO A 11 -19.43 -4.61 12.78
C PRO A 11 -18.69 -5.04 11.51
N GLU A 12 -17.85 -4.15 10.97
CA GLU A 12 -17.04 -4.45 9.79
C GLU A 12 -15.61 -4.88 10.16
N SER A 13 -15.19 -4.59 11.39
CA SER A 13 -13.85 -4.88 11.88
C SER A 13 -13.83 -4.92 13.40
N MET A 14 -12.75 -5.49 13.94
CA MET A 14 -12.54 -5.62 15.38
C MET A 14 -11.07 -5.49 15.72
N LEU A 15 -10.80 -5.08 16.96
CA LEU A 15 -9.49 -5.09 17.60
C LEU A 15 -9.59 -5.91 18.89
N SER A 16 -8.64 -6.81 19.11
CA SER A 16 -8.55 -7.62 20.33
C SER A 16 -7.49 -7.06 21.27
N GLY A 17 -7.76 -7.10 22.58
CA GLY A 17 -6.84 -6.66 23.63
C GLY A 17 -7.39 -7.01 25.01
N ASP A 18 -6.55 -7.02 26.03
CA ASP A 18 -6.98 -7.10 27.43
C ASP A 18 -7.14 -5.66 27.94
N PHE A 19 -8.33 -5.07 27.74
CA PHE A 19 -8.51 -3.63 27.93
C PHE A 19 -8.75 -3.27 29.40
N ASP A 20 -9.30 -4.19 30.20
CA ASP A 20 -9.52 -3.99 31.63
C ASP A 20 -8.46 -4.64 32.54
N HIS A 21 -7.44 -5.25 31.93
CA HIS A 21 -6.27 -5.83 32.58
C HIS A 21 -6.61 -7.00 33.52
N ASP A 22 -7.63 -7.78 33.16
CA ASP A 22 -8.06 -8.95 33.93
C ASP A 22 -7.38 -10.27 33.47
N GLY A 23 -6.55 -10.20 32.43
CA GLY A 23 -5.84 -11.33 31.83
C GLY A 23 -6.65 -12.09 30.79
N VAL A 24 -7.85 -11.61 30.43
CA VAL A 24 -8.73 -12.18 29.41
C VAL A 24 -8.84 -11.22 28.23
N THR A 25 -8.85 -11.77 27.01
CA THR A 25 -8.97 -10.94 25.81
C THR A 25 -10.41 -10.47 25.60
N ASP A 26 -10.60 -9.16 25.54
CA ASP A 26 -11.81 -8.50 25.07
C ASP A 26 -11.73 -8.15 23.59
N LEU A 27 -12.85 -7.69 23.04
CA LEU A 27 -12.95 -7.22 21.66
C LEU A 27 -13.54 -5.81 21.63
N VAL A 28 -12.87 -4.89 20.94
CA VAL A 28 -13.48 -3.66 20.46
C VAL A 28 -13.99 -3.88 19.04
N LEU A 29 -15.27 -3.62 18.82
CA LEU A 29 -15.97 -3.75 17.54
C LEU A 29 -16.15 -2.36 16.93
N PHE A 30 -15.73 -2.22 15.68
CA PHE A 30 -15.93 -1.00 14.91
C PHE A 30 -17.12 -1.15 13.97
N ILE A 31 -18.11 -0.27 14.14
CA ILE A 31 -19.38 -0.32 13.43
C ILE A 31 -19.49 0.94 12.56
N PRO A 32 -19.75 0.83 11.24
CA PRO A 32 -19.78 1.98 10.34
C PRO A 32 -20.85 3.01 10.71
N GLY A 33 -20.39 4.21 11.09
CA GLY A 33 -21.25 5.33 11.46
C GLY A 33 -21.89 5.21 12.85
N GLU A 34 -21.44 4.26 13.66
CA GLU A 34 -21.86 4.07 15.06
C GLU A 34 -20.64 4.12 15.98
N PRO A 35 -20.80 4.48 17.26
CA PRO A 35 -19.73 4.37 18.25
C PRO A 35 -19.18 2.94 18.34
N LEU A 36 -17.89 2.82 18.66
CA LEU A 36 -17.31 1.51 18.96
C LEU A 36 -18.03 0.86 20.14
N VAL A 37 -18.06 -0.47 20.13
CA VAL A 37 -18.63 -1.30 21.19
C VAL A 37 -17.55 -2.22 21.74
N MET A 38 -17.44 -2.33 23.05
CA MET A 38 -16.54 -3.30 23.67
C MET A 38 -17.31 -4.54 24.12
N VAL A 39 -16.85 -5.70 23.72
CA VAL A 39 -17.29 -7.00 24.23
C VAL A 39 -16.26 -7.42 25.28
N GLN A 40 -16.57 -7.14 26.54
CA GLN A 40 -15.73 -7.50 27.69
C GLN A 40 -15.93 -8.97 28.04
N SER A 41 -14.87 -9.76 27.99
CA SER A 41 -14.87 -11.20 28.21
C SER A 41 -14.51 -11.52 29.65
N VAL A 42 -15.48 -11.93 30.47
CA VAL A 42 -15.22 -12.30 31.89
C VAL A 42 -14.57 -13.70 32.01
N THR A 43 -14.65 -14.52 30.96
CA THR A 43 -14.07 -15.87 30.84
C THR A 43 -13.87 -16.21 29.36
N PRO A 44 -13.07 -17.24 29.00
CA PRO A 44 -13.04 -17.78 27.63
C PRO A 44 -14.42 -18.20 27.07
N ASP A 45 -15.42 -18.35 27.96
CA ASP A 45 -16.82 -18.56 27.58
C ASP A 45 -17.53 -17.21 27.28
N LEU A 46 -17.75 -16.97 25.99
CA LEU A 46 -18.51 -15.82 25.45
C LEU A 46 -19.95 -15.72 25.97
N ALA A 47 -20.52 -16.78 26.58
CA ALA A 47 -21.86 -16.72 27.14
C ALA A 47 -21.98 -15.74 28.33
N ARG A 48 -20.85 -15.34 28.93
CA ARG A 48 -20.78 -14.40 30.05
C ARG A 48 -20.20 -13.04 29.69
N ALA A 49 -19.93 -12.80 28.40
CA ALA A 49 -19.40 -11.53 27.95
C ALA A 49 -20.41 -10.40 28.18
N LYS A 50 -19.89 -9.23 28.54
CA LYS A 50 -20.68 -8.00 28.70
C LYS A 50 -20.47 -7.12 27.48
N VAL A 51 -21.57 -6.57 26.96
CA VAL A 51 -21.52 -5.60 25.86
C VAL A 51 -21.54 -4.20 26.47
N LEU A 52 -20.46 -3.46 26.28
CA LEU A 52 -20.31 -2.08 26.72
C LEU A 52 -20.42 -1.15 25.51
N THR A 53 -21.25 -0.12 25.62
CA THR A 53 -21.53 0.88 24.58
C THR A 53 -21.04 2.25 25.05
N ASP A 54 -21.12 3.25 24.18
CA ASP A 54 -20.85 4.65 24.49
C ASP A 54 -21.65 5.18 25.71
N LYS A 55 -22.82 4.58 25.98
CA LYS A 55 -23.66 4.93 27.13
C LYS A 55 -23.20 4.29 28.44
N THR A 56 -22.51 3.14 28.37
CA THR A 56 -22.14 2.36 29.56
C THR A 56 -20.66 2.45 29.88
N MET A 57 -19.81 2.83 28.92
CA MET A 57 -18.39 3.14 29.14
C MET A 57 -18.24 4.58 29.65
N PRO A 58 -17.82 4.81 30.91
CA PRO A 58 -17.54 6.16 31.37
C PRO A 58 -16.38 6.77 30.57
N GLN A 59 -16.40 8.11 30.40
CA GLN A 59 -15.37 8.85 29.65
C GLN A 59 -15.20 8.41 28.19
N PHE A 60 -16.24 7.82 27.56
CA PHE A 60 -16.21 7.38 26.17
C PHE A 60 -15.71 8.44 25.16
N GLY A 61 -15.95 9.72 25.43
CA GLY A 61 -15.47 10.83 24.58
C GLY A 61 -13.95 10.83 24.35
N LEU A 62 -13.16 10.18 25.21
CA LEU A 62 -11.72 10.02 25.02
C LEU A 62 -11.35 9.05 23.90
N VAL A 63 -12.23 8.10 23.58
CA VAL A 63 -12.04 7.07 22.55
C VAL A 63 -13.03 7.17 21.39
N GLN A 64 -13.84 8.23 21.35
CA GLN A 64 -14.89 8.40 20.32
C GLN A 64 -14.34 8.41 18.88
N ALA A 65 -13.08 8.84 18.69
CA ALA A 65 -12.42 8.88 17.39
C ALA A 65 -11.78 7.53 16.98
N ALA A 66 -11.81 6.52 17.84
CA ALA A 66 -11.24 5.21 17.53
C ALA A 66 -12.01 4.52 16.41
N GLY A 67 -11.27 4.05 15.42
CA GLY A 67 -11.74 3.33 14.26
C GLY A 67 -10.71 2.31 13.78
N PRO A 68 -11.04 1.53 12.74
CA PRO A 68 -10.23 0.38 12.36
C PRO A 68 -8.88 0.73 11.72
N GLY A 69 -8.78 1.90 11.08
CA GLY A 69 -7.54 2.33 10.43
C GLY A 69 -6.60 3.07 11.37
N ASN A 70 -7.12 3.69 12.44
CA ASN A 70 -6.39 4.64 13.27
C ASN A 70 -6.19 4.16 14.71
N THR A 71 -6.34 2.86 14.97
CA THR A 71 -6.14 2.25 16.29
C THR A 71 -5.09 1.16 16.29
N ALA A 72 -4.46 0.94 17.44
CA ALA A 72 -3.54 -0.16 17.68
C ALA A 72 -3.45 -0.42 19.19
N MET A 73 -2.94 -1.60 19.59
CA MET A 73 -2.60 -1.90 20.98
C MET A 73 -1.10 -1.72 21.20
N LEU A 74 -0.71 -1.08 22.31
CA LEU A 74 0.68 -0.94 22.73
C LEU A 74 0.78 -0.52 24.19
N ASP A 75 1.68 -1.14 24.95
CA ASP A 75 2.18 -0.63 26.24
C ASP A 75 2.93 0.70 26.04
N ALA A 76 2.15 1.77 26.13
CA ALA A 76 2.54 3.11 25.74
C ALA A 76 3.01 3.94 26.92
N ASP A 77 2.79 3.52 28.18
CA ASP A 77 3.34 4.14 29.38
C ASP A 77 4.42 3.29 30.09
N GLY A 78 4.61 2.03 29.66
CA GLY A 78 5.63 1.12 30.16
C GLY A 78 5.23 0.37 31.44
N ASP A 79 3.94 0.31 31.77
CA ASP A 79 3.45 -0.37 32.97
C ASP A 79 3.28 -1.89 32.80
N GLY A 80 3.49 -2.41 31.59
CA GLY A 80 3.39 -3.82 31.25
C GLY A 80 2.03 -4.25 30.71
N HIS A 81 1.09 -3.32 30.52
CA HIS A 81 -0.18 -3.58 29.87
C HIS A 81 -0.34 -2.76 28.59
N ASP A 82 -1.01 -3.32 27.59
CA ASP A 82 -1.25 -2.59 26.34
C ASP A 82 -2.42 -1.60 26.47
N GLU A 83 -2.23 -0.37 26.01
CA GLU A 83 -3.29 0.62 25.84
C GLU A 83 -3.86 0.64 24.42
N LEU A 84 -5.10 1.14 24.32
CA LEU A 84 -5.69 1.52 23.04
C LEU A 84 -5.05 2.83 22.56
N LEU A 85 -4.19 2.71 21.55
CA LEU A 85 -3.70 3.87 20.80
C LEU A 85 -4.76 4.35 19.81
N ILE A 86 -4.90 5.67 19.70
CA ILE A 86 -5.81 6.33 18.75
C ILE A 86 -5.05 7.47 18.09
N ALA A 87 -4.92 7.40 16.77
CA ALA A 87 -4.45 8.51 15.95
C ALA A 87 -5.63 9.38 15.52
N ASP A 88 -5.63 10.64 15.93
CA ASP A 88 -6.65 11.61 15.55
C ASP A 88 -6.06 13.01 15.53
N GLN A 89 -6.57 13.87 14.65
CA GLN A 89 -6.09 15.25 14.48
C GLN A 89 -4.55 15.28 14.38
N ASN A 90 -3.85 16.00 15.26
CA ASN A 90 -2.40 16.06 15.30
C ASN A 90 -1.78 15.25 16.43
N PHE A 91 -2.46 14.23 16.99
CA PHE A 91 -1.93 13.44 18.10
C PHE A 91 -2.16 11.94 17.95
N VAL A 92 -1.30 11.17 18.59
CA VAL A 92 -1.60 9.78 18.95
C VAL A 92 -1.73 9.73 20.47
N ARG A 93 -2.85 9.19 20.95
CA ARG A 93 -3.17 9.10 22.36
C ARG A 93 -3.26 7.64 22.79
N ALA A 94 -2.72 7.31 23.95
CA ALA A 94 -2.89 6.04 24.61
C ALA A 94 -3.99 6.13 25.68
N CYS A 95 -4.99 5.27 25.56
CA CYS A 95 -6.11 5.21 26.48
C CYS A 95 -6.15 3.85 27.19
N ALA A 96 -6.11 3.87 28.52
CA ALA A 96 -6.36 2.70 29.37
C ALA A 96 -7.82 2.67 29.80
N PHE A 97 -8.39 1.48 29.97
CA PHE A 97 -9.78 1.30 30.43
C PHE A 97 -9.81 0.75 31.86
N ASP A 98 -10.65 1.35 32.71
CA ASP A 98 -10.92 0.86 34.06
C ASP A 98 -12.43 0.60 34.16
N PRO A 99 -12.89 -0.61 34.56
CA PRO A 99 -14.31 -0.92 34.60
C PRO A 99 -15.17 -0.01 35.51
N ALA A 100 -14.56 0.61 36.53
CA ALA A 100 -15.26 1.49 37.47
C ALA A 100 -15.16 2.97 37.07
N ARG A 101 -14.02 3.40 36.51
CA ARG A 101 -13.72 4.81 36.20
C ARG A 101 -13.86 5.16 34.72
N GLY A 102 -13.89 4.15 33.86
CA GLY A 102 -13.92 4.26 32.41
C GLY A 102 -12.57 4.55 31.79
N TRP A 103 -12.60 5.13 30.59
CA TRP A 103 -11.39 5.48 29.84
C TRP A 103 -10.59 6.59 30.51
N ARG A 104 -9.27 6.47 30.48
CA ARG A 104 -8.33 7.53 30.89
C ARG A 104 -7.20 7.65 29.88
N VAL A 105 -6.69 8.85 29.71
CA VAL A 105 -5.45 9.09 28.95
C VAL A 105 -4.27 8.83 29.87
N VAL A 106 -3.38 7.92 29.48
CA VAL A 106 -2.14 7.64 30.23
C VAL A 106 -0.91 8.26 29.55
N GLU A 107 -0.94 8.36 28.22
CA GLU A 107 0.17 8.92 27.44
C GLU A 107 -0.37 9.58 26.16
N GLN A 108 0.36 10.59 25.66
CA GLN A 108 0.01 11.24 24.40
C GLN A 108 1.23 11.84 23.71
N VAL A 109 1.38 11.59 22.41
CA VAL A 109 2.31 12.30 21.55
C VAL A 109 1.55 13.25 20.63
N THR A 110 1.94 14.52 20.62
CA THR A 110 1.31 15.56 19.81
C THR A 110 2.32 16.12 18.81
N LEU A 111 1.93 16.14 17.53
CA LEU A 111 2.71 16.76 16.47
C LEU A 111 2.68 18.29 16.65
N PRO A 112 3.82 18.98 16.42
CA PRO A 112 3.88 20.44 16.45
C PRO A 112 2.93 21.11 15.45
N GLU A 113 2.64 20.45 14.34
CA GLU A 113 1.78 20.96 13.28
C GLU A 113 0.30 20.79 13.63
N ALA A 114 -0.35 21.85 14.12
CA ALA A 114 -1.79 21.84 14.44
C ALA A 114 -2.70 21.52 13.23
N SER A 115 -2.19 21.68 12.00
CA SER A 115 -2.90 21.32 10.77
C SER A 115 -2.82 19.83 10.41
N SER A 116 -2.00 19.03 11.11
CA SER A 116 -1.89 17.59 10.85
C SER A 116 -3.23 16.88 11.08
N GLN A 117 -3.45 15.84 10.29
CA GLN A 117 -4.63 14.98 10.37
C GLN A 117 -4.16 13.52 10.28
N LEU A 118 -3.92 12.90 11.43
CA LEU A 118 -3.55 11.51 11.53
C LEU A 118 -4.80 10.64 11.32
N THR A 119 -4.79 9.81 10.28
CA THR A 119 -5.97 9.03 9.87
C THR A 119 -5.71 7.53 9.79
N ALA A 120 -4.45 7.10 9.91
CA ALA A 120 -4.10 5.69 10.00
C ALA A 120 -2.96 5.47 10.99
N LEU A 121 -2.92 4.31 11.62
CA LEU A 121 -1.99 3.96 12.70
C LEU A 121 -1.53 2.50 12.57
N ALA A 122 -0.26 2.26 12.85
CA ALA A 122 0.30 0.93 13.06
C ALA A 122 1.44 1.01 14.08
N VAL A 123 1.75 -0.13 14.70
CA VAL A 123 2.88 -0.27 15.61
C VAL A 123 3.89 -1.23 15.00
N LEU A 124 5.12 -0.78 14.85
CA LEU A 124 6.25 -1.64 14.55
C LEU A 124 6.83 -2.14 15.89
N PRO A 125 6.75 -3.44 16.19
CA PRO A 125 7.30 -3.96 17.43
C PRO A 125 8.83 -3.81 17.45
N GLY A 126 9.37 -3.47 18.60
CA GLY A 126 10.79 -3.48 18.89
C GLY A 126 10.97 -3.97 20.32
N ALA A 127 11.95 -4.85 20.56
CA ALA A 127 12.09 -5.56 21.84
C ALA A 127 12.12 -4.64 23.08
N GLU A 128 12.65 -3.43 22.94
CA GLU A 128 12.69 -2.42 24.01
C GLU A 128 12.18 -1.03 23.56
N ARG A 129 11.96 -0.84 22.26
CA ARG A 129 11.59 0.46 21.66
C ARG A 129 10.63 0.24 20.49
N PRO A 130 9.33 0.09 20.75
CA PRO A 130 8.32 0.09 19.69
C PRO A 130 8.36 1.42 18.93
N THR A 131 8.04 1.38 17.64
CA THR A 131 7.84 2.59 16.83
C THR A 131 6.37 2.68 16.45
N ILE A 132 5.71 3.77 16.85
CA ILE A 132 4.38 4.12 16.36
C ILE A 132 4.54 4.74 14.97
N VAL A 133 3.76 4.26 14.01
CA VAL A 133 3.70 4.80 12.66
C VAL A 133 2.30 5.33 12.43
N ALA A 134 2.18 6.61 12.10
CA ALA A 134 0.89 7.22 11.73
C ALA A 134 0.95 7.81 10.32
N PHE A 135 -0.17 7.81 9.60
CA PHE A 135 -0.31 8.53 8.33
C PHE A 135 -0.96 9.89 8.56
N ASP A 136 -0.24 10.98 8.29
CA ASP A 136 -0.76 12.34 8.27
C ASP A 136 -1.32 12.65 6.88
N LYS A 137 -2.65 12.62 6.77
CA LYS A 137 -3.40 12.88 5.54
C LYS A 137 -3.23 14.31 5.04
N ALA A 138 -3.02 15.28 5.94
CA ALA A 138 -2.88 16.69 5.57
C ALA A 138 -1.52 16.94 4.90
N SER A 139 -0.44 16.37 5.46
CA SER A 139 0.92 16.56 4.93
C SER A 139 1.36 15.48 3.93
N LYS A 140 0.58 14.41 3.76
CA LYS A 140 0.90 13.21 2.95
C LYS A 140 2.21 12.56 3.39
N ARG A 141 2.32 12.30 4.69
CA ARG A 141 3.55 11.74 5.29
C ARG A 141 3.22 10.57 6.21
N LEU A 142 4.12 9.59 6.22
CA LEU A 142 4.24 8.68 7.35
C LEU A 142 5.06 9.37 8.43
N VAL A 143 4.53 9.39 9.64
CA VAL A 143 5.13 9.99 10.83
C VAL A 143 5.53 8.85 11.76
N LEU A 144 6.83 8.77 12.06
CA LEU A 144 7.38 7.73 12.92
C LEU A 144 7.67 8.35 14.28
N MET A 145 7.13 7.74 15.32
CA MET A 145 7.25 8.19 16.70
C MET A 145 7.83 7.08 17.56
N ASP A 146 8.79 7.43 18.40
CA ASP A 146 9.41 6.53 19.38
C ASP A 146 9.80 7.29 20.65
N ARG A 147 10.29 6.57 21.64
CA ARG A 147 10.80 7.16 22.88
C ARG A 147 12.22 7.70 22.68
N ASP A 148 12.46 8.89 23.20
CA ASP A 148 13.79 9.49 23.27
C ASP A 148 14.68 8.83 24.35
N ALA A 149 15.81 9.47 24.70
CA ALA A 149 16.70 8.96 25.75
C ALA A 149 16.12 9.14 27.17
N SER A 150 15.17 10.07 27.37
CA SER A 150 14.47 10.29 28.63
C SER A 150 13.26 9.38 28.84
N GLY A 151 12.83 8.69 27.78
CA GLY A 151 11.63 7.85 27.78
C GLY A 151 10.38 8.56 27.27
N ALA A 152 10.46 9.86 26.92
CA ALA A 152 9.33 10.60 26.39
C ALA A 152 9.09 10.27 24.91
N TRP A 153 7.82 10.17 24.50
CA TRP A 153 7.47 10.00 23.09
C TRP A 153 7.77 11.27 22.29
N GLN A 154 8.38 11.08 21.12
CA GLN A 154 8.72 12.15 20.19
C GLN A 154 8.51 11.70 18.75
N VAL A 155 8.42 12.67 17.84
CA VAL A 155 8.50 12.39 16.39
C VAL A 155 9.96 12.17 16.01
N ARG A 156 10.31 10.93 15.64
CA ARG A 156 11.65 10.57 15.16
C ARG A 156 11.88 11.01 13.72
N ASP A 157 10.93 10.69 12.84
CA ASP A 157 11.10 10.86 11.40
C ASP A 157 9.78 11.11 10.68
N ARG A 158 9.88 11.68 9.47
CA ARG A 158 8.75 11.94 8.57
C ARG A 158 9.12 11.56 7.16
N LEU A 159 8.47 10.54 6.62
CA LEU A 159 8.68 10.06 5.26
C LEU A 159 7.60 10.64 4.34
N ARG A 160 8.02 11.34 3.28
CA ARG A 160 7.09 11.80 2.24
C ARG A 160 6.50 10.60 1.52
N PHE A 161 5.18 10.60 1.41
CA PHE A 161 4.42 9.48 0.86
C PHE A 161 3.73 9.77 -0.48
N GLY A 162 4.03 10.94 -1.08
CA GLY A 162 3.57 11.33 -2.41
C GLY A 162 2.07 11.65 -2.45
N ALA A 163 1.43 11.43 -3.60
CA ALA A 163 -0.01 11.65 -3.79
C ALA A 163 -0.89 10.46 -3.30
N PHE A 164 -0.36 9.63 -2.39
CA PHE A 164 -1.04 8.44 -1.89
C PHE A 164 -1.84 8.76 -0.63
N ASP A 165 -3.15 8.47 -0.67
CA ASP A 165 -4.07 8.64 0.47
C ASP A 165 -4.29 7.30 1.16
N ALA A 166 -3.41 6.98 2.10
CA ALA A 166 -3.53 5.75 2.86
C ALA A 166 -4.79 5.75 3.72
N THR A 167 -5.62 4.73 3.56
CA THR A 167 -6.77 4.46 4.43
C THR A 167 -6.41 3.51 5.56
N THR A 168 -5.43 2.63 5.31
CA THR A 168 -4.94 1.65 6.28
C THR A 168 -3.43 1.52 6.13
N ILE A 169 -2.74 1.35 7.24
CA ILE A 169 -1.32 1.01 7.26
C ILE A 169 -1.08 -0.21 8.15
N ALA A 170 -0.06 -0.99 7.81
CA ALA A 170 0.47 -2.06 8.64
C ALA A 170 1.99 -1.90 8.71
N ALA A 171 2.58 -2.15 9.88
CA ALA A 171 4.03 -2.07 10.10
C ALA A 171 4.59 -3.45 10.45
N GLY A 172 5.74 -3.79 9.88
CA GLY A 172 6.31 -5.14 9.99
C GLY A 172 7.52 -5.32 9.07
N ARG A 173 7.68 -6.53 8.52
CA ARG A 173 8.77 -6.91 7.61
C ARG A 173 8.17 -7.52 6.34
N PHE A 174 7.93 -6.68 5.35
CA PHE A 174 7.18 -7.02 4.13
C PHE A 174 8.07 -7.07 2.88
N THR A 175 9.38 -6.88 3.04
CA THR A 175 10.32 -6.65 1.93
C THR A 175 11.30 -7.80 1.67
N GLY A 176 11.14 -8.92 2.37
CA GLY A 176 11.93 -10.15 2.18
C GLY A 176 13.36 -10.12 2.70
N ASP A 177 13.81 -8.99 3.24
CA ASP A 177 15.16 -8.77 3.78
C ASP A 177 15.18 -8.61 5.31
N GLU A 178 14.09 -8.97 5.98
CA GLU A 178 13.86 -8.83 7.42
C GLU A 178 13.95 -7.39 7.97
N GLN A 179 14.07 -6.39 7.10
CA GLN A 179 14.13 -4.99 7.51
C GLN A 179 12.73 -4.45 7.82
N PRO A 180 12.60 -3.50 8.76
CA PRO A 180 11.33 -2.86 9.08
C PRO A 180 10.78 -2.10 7.87
N SER A 181 9.48 -2.23 7.67
CA SER A 181 8.74 -1.69 6.54
C SER A 181 7.29 -1.41 6.90
N VAL A 182 6.63 -0.61 6.08
CA VAL A 182 5.20 -0.28 6.20
C VAL A 182 4.51 -0.64 4.90
N VAL A 183 3.40 -1.37 4.98
CA VAL A 183 2.45 -1.50 3.87
C VAL A 183 1.36 -0.48 4.09
N ALA A 184 1.09 0.35 3.08
CA ALA A 184 -0.06 1.24 3.09
C ALA A 184 -1.02 0.86 1.96
N ILE A 185 -2.31 0.96 2.25
CA ILE A 185 -3.38 0.59 1.34
C ILE A 185 -4.26 1.82 1.09
N SER A 186 -4.66 2.00 -0.16
CA SER A 186 -5.67 2.94 -0.64
C SER A 186 -6.65 2.19 -1.55
N PRO A 187 -7.82 2.76 -1.91
CA PRO A 187 -8.83 2.07 -2.72
C PRO A 187 -8.36 1.52 -4.08
N GLY A 188 -7.30 2.08 -4.68
CA GLY A 188 -6.82 1.69 -6.01
C GLY A 188 -5.34 1.32 -6.09
N ALA A 189 -4.62 1.35 -4.97
CA ALA A 189 -3.19 1.10 -4.95
C ALA A 189 -2.73 0.70 -3.54
N PHE A 190 -1.61 0.00 -3.47
CA PHE A 190 -0.86 -0.19 -2.25
C PHE A 190 0.60 0.24 -2.45
N ALA A 191 1.29 0.55 -1.36
CA ALA A 191 2.70 0.88 -1.37
C ALA A 191 3.43 0.16 -0.24
N VAL A 192 4.66 -0.25 -0.49
CA VAL A 192 5.56 -0.85 0.50
C VAL A 192 6.72 0.12 0.76
N VAL A 193 6.82 0.64 1.98
CA VAL A 193 7.85 1.59 2.40
C VAL A 193 8.89 0.90 3.25
N ARG A 194 10.13 0.85 2.77
CA ARG A 194 11.28 0.43 3.59
C ARG A 194 11.62 1.50 4.61
N LEU A 195 11.64 1.15 5.91
CA LEU A 195 12.05 2.07 6.98
C LEU A 195 13.56 2.01 7.23
N ALA A 196 14.22 0.89 6.91
CA ALA A 196 15.67 0.71 7.00
C ALA A 196 16.22 -0.08 5.80
N GLY A 197 17.52 -0.36 5.83
CA GLY A 197 18.22 -1.09 4.77
C GLY A 197 18.56 -0.24 3.55
N GLN A 198 19.05 -0.92 2.50
CA GLN A 198 19.31 -0.28 1.22
C GLN A 198 17.99 0.00 0.49
N ARG A 199 17.88 1.21 -0.07
CA ARG A 199 16.73 1.62 -0.88
C ARG A 199 17.22 1.82 -2.31
N VAL A 200 16.52 1.21 -3.25
CA VAL A 200 16.71 1.49 -4.67
C VAL A 200 15.84 2.70 -5.01
N THR A 201 16.43 3.69 -5.66
CA THR A 201 15.68 4.80 -6.27
C THR A 201 15.58 4.54 -7.76
N LEU A 202 14.43 4.86 -8.34
CA LEU A 202 14.28 4.94 -9.79
C LEU A 202 14.52 6.39 -10.18
N ASP A 203 15.57 6.62 -10.96
CA ASP A 203 15.81 7.90 -11.60
C ASP A 203 15.23 7.84 -13.02
N GLU A 204 14.29 8.71 -13.35
CA GLU A 204 13.81 8.84 -14.73
C GLU A 204 14.97 9.38 -15.58
N VAL A 205 15.43 8.57 -16.53
CA VAL A 205 16.53 8.93 -17.42
C VAL A 205 16.04 9.50 -18.76
N SER A 206 14.82 9.15 -19.16
CA SER A 206 14.15 9.63 -20.37
C SER A 206 12.67 9.29 -20.27
N SER A 207 11.83 10.11 -20.90
CA SER A 207 10.44 9.81 -21.20
C SER A 207 10.18 9.94 -22.69
N TYR A 208 9.25 9.15 -23.20
CA TYR A 208 8.79 9.21 -24.58
C TYR A 208 7.26 9.25 -24.58
N ARG A 209 6.70 10.02 -25.50
CA ARG A 209 5.29 10.04 -25.82
C ARG A 209 5.18 10.17 -27.33
N SER A 210 4.35 9.34 -27.96
CA SER A 210 4.07 9.50 -29.38
C SER A 210 3.40 10.84 -29.65
N ASP A 211 3.80 11.50 -30.73
CA ASP A 211 3.13 12.72 -31.23
C ASP A 211 1.77 12.40 -31.90
N ASN A 212 1.49 11.12 -32.16
CA ASN A 212 0.22 10.70 -32.77
C ASN A 212 -0.84 10.40 -31.69
N GLU A 213 -1.84 11.27 -31.60
CA GLU A 213 -2.95 11.16 -30.64
C GLU A 213 -3.87 9.95 -30.88
N ASN A 214 -3.77 9.31 -32.05
CA ASN A 214 -4.51 8.10 -32.35
C ASN A 214 -3.84 6.85 -31.82
N ARG A 215 -2.64 6.92 -31.23
CA ARG A 215 -2.00 5.76 -30.59
C ARG A 215 -2.71 5.38 -29.29
N LEU A 216 -2.70 4.10 -29.01
CA LEU A 216 -3.06 3.45 -27.75
C LEU A 216 -2.00 2.38 -27.47
N GLU A 217 -0.84 2.83 -27.00
CA GLU A 217 0.22 1.94 -26.57
C GLU A 217 -0.23 1.15 -25.33
N HIS A 218 -0.11 -0.18 -25.38
CA HIS A 218 -0.66 -1.06 -24.34
C HIS A 218 0.28 -2.15 -23.84
N GLU A 219 1.35 -2.46 -24.58
CA GLU A 219 2.30 -3.52 -24.22
C GLU A 219 3.74 -3.03 -24.41
N ILE A 220 4.62 -3.47 -23.52
CA ILE A 220 6.07 -3.21 -23.57
C ILE A 220 6.81 -4.53 -23.37
N GLU A 221 7.73 -4.83 -24.29
CA GLU A 221 8.70 -5.92 -24.14
C GLU A 221 10.11 -5.37 -24.31
N VAL A 222 11.11 -5.98 -23.68
CA VAL A 222 12.50 -5.52 -23.72
C VAL A 222 13.48 -6.63 -24.09
N GLY A 223 14.52 -6.27 -24.84
CA GLY A 223 15.62 -7.16 -25.19
C GLY A 223 16.56 -6.51 -26.19
N ASP A 224 17.76 -7.06 -26.38
CA ASP A 224 18.76 -6.52 -27.30
C ASP A 224 18.47 -7.03 -28.73
N LEU A 225 17.68 -6.27 -29.50
CA LEU A 225 17.15 -6.65 -30.83
C LEU A 225 18.12 -6.33 -31.96
N ASN A 226 19.16 -5.54 -31.69
CA ASN A 226 20.18 -5.16 -32.67
C ASN A 226 21.57 -5.77 -32.35
N SER A 227 21.69 -6.50 -31.23
CA SER A 227 22.92 -7.13 -30.71
C SER A 227 24.06 -6.13 -30.45
N ASP A 228 23.74 -4.91 -30.03
CA ASP A 228 24.73 -3.88 -29.68
C ASP A 228 25.14 -3.90 -28.20
N GLY A 229 24.54 -4.79 -27.40
CA GLY A 229 24.79 -4.94 -25.97
C GLY A 229 23.99 -3.99 -25.08
N TYR A 230 23.14 -3.14 -25.67
CA TYR A 230 22.16 -2.33 -24.96
C TYR A 230 20.77 -2.95 -25.10
N MET A 231 19.92 -2.69 -24.11
CA MET A 231 18.53 -3.14 -24.15
C MET A 231 17.76 -2.26 -25.14
N ASP A 232 16.96 -2.86 -26.02
CA ASP A 232 15.93 -2.18 -26.80
C ASP A 232 14.55 -2.40 -26.16
N MET A 233 13.57 -1.61 -26.57
CA MET A 233 12.21 -1.63 -26.08
C MET A 233 11.22 -1.70 -27.24
N VAL A 234 10.38 -2.73 -27.23
CA VAL A 234 9.27 -2.93 -28.17
C VAL A 234 8.00 -2.40 -27.52
N VAL A 235 7.27 -1.55 -28.23
CA VAL A 235 5.98 -1.01 -27.78
C VAL A 235 4.93 -1.34 -28.82
N LEU A 236 3.81 -1.91 -28.36
CA LEU A 236 2.68 -2.26 -29.23
C LEU A 236 1.53 -1.27 -29.04
N ASP A 237 0.91 -0.89 -30.15
CA ASP A 237 -0.23 0.00 -30.23
C ASP A 237 -1.45 -0.73 -30.80
N ALA A 238 -2.58 -0.69 -30.07
CA ALA A 238 -3.80 -1.38 -30.47
C ALA A 238 -4.65 -0.63 -31.51
N ARG A 239 -4.46 0.68 -31.67
CA ARG A 239 -5.35 1.49 -32.52
C ARG A 239 -4.92 1.52 -33.97
N GLU A 240 -3.64 1.73 -34.23
CA GLU A 240 -3.08 1.68 -35.58
C GLU A 240 -2.27 0.39 -35.80
N GLN A 241 -2.35 -0.57 -34.86
CA GLN A 241 -1.77 -1.91 -34.98
C GLN A 241 -0.24 -1.90 -35.18
N MET A 242 0.48 -1.04 -34.47
CA MET A 242 1.91 -0.84 -34.72
C MET A 242 2.83 -1.48 -33.70
N CYS A 243 3.98 -1.91 -34.20
CA CYS A 243 5.14 -2.31 -33.42
C CYS A 243 6.19 -1.21 -33.55
N GLN A 244 6.51 -0.56 -32.44
CA GLN A 244 7.55 0.46 -32.35
C GLN A 244 8.74 -0.12 -31.61
N ILE A 245 9.94 0.05 -32.17
CA ILE A 245 11.18 -0.40 -31.56
C ILE A 245 12.01 0.83 -31.21
N PHE A 246 12.29 0.98 -29.93
CA PHE A 246 13.13 2.02 -29.39
C PHE A 246 14.47 1.43 -28.95
N SER A 247 15.54 2.16 -29.19
CA SER A 247 16.86 1.86 -28.65
C SER A 247 17.28 2.95 -27.67
N PHE A 248 18.23 2.64 -26.80
CA PHE A 248 18.75 3.58 -25.81
C PHE A 248 20.17 3.99 -26.17
N SER A 249 20.38 5.28 -26.39
CA SER A 249 21.74 5.81 -26.59
C SER A 249 22.61 5.59 -25.35
N ALA A 250 23.93 5.63 -25.49
CA ALA A 250 24.87 5.63 -24.36
C ALA A 250 24.61 6.75 -23.32
N THR A 251 23.91 7.82 -23.72
CA THR A 251 23.45 8.90 -22.82
C THR A 251 22.06 8.67 -22.23
N ARG A 252 21.53 7.45 -22.31
CA ARG A 252 20.22 7.00 -21.82
C ARG A 252 19.00 7.73 -22.41
N ARG A 253 19.16 8.32 -23.59
CA ARG A 253 18.02 8.86 -24.36
C ARG A 253 17.35 7.75 -25.15
N ILE A 254 16.02 7.75 -25.11
CA ILE A 254 15.15 6.93 -25.98
C ILE A 254 15.26 7.46 -27.41
N VAL A 255 15.50 6.56 -28.35
CA VAL A 255 15.54 6.84 -29.79
C VAL A 255 14.62 5.86 -30.48
N LEU A 256 13.62 6.34 -31.22
CA LEU A 256 12.83 5.47 -32.09
C LEU A 256 13.74 4.94 -33.19
N ALA A 257 14.02 3.64 -33.16
CA ALA A 257 14.87 2.98 -34.15
C ALA A 257 14.07 2.70 -35.43
N THR A 258 12.90 2.06 -35.28
CA THR A 258 11.96 1.84 -36.38
C THR A 258 10.55 1.63 -35.83
N GLU A 259 9.55 1.77 -36.69
CA GLU A 259 8.19 1.33 -36.42
C GLU A 259 7.57 0.75 -37.69
N PHE A 260 6.63 -0.17 -37.54
CA PHE A 260 5.88 -0.74 -38.65
C PHE A 260 4.49 -1.21 -38.21
N GLU A 261 3.54 -1.15 -39.13
CA GLU A 261 2.20 -1.73 -38.96
C GLU A 261 2.31 -3.25 -39.03
N VAL A 262 1.80 -3.95 -38.01
CA VAL A 262 1.91 -5.40 -37.89
C VAL A 262 0.87 -6.09 -38.78
N PHE A 263 -0.32 -5.51 -38.90
CA PHE A 263 -1.35 -5.97 -39.82
C PHE A 263 -2.34 -4.85 -40.15
N GLU A 264 -2.87 -4.88 -41.38
CA GLU A 264 -3.94 -3.98 -41.79
C GLU A 264 -5.30 -4.52 -41.31
N SER A 265 -6.07 -3.67 -40.63
CA SER A 265 -7.46 -3.96 -40.30
C SER A 265 -8.41 -3.44 -41.40
N ARG A 266 -9.37 -4.26 -41.82
CA ARG A 266 -10.45 -3.78 -42.70
C ARG A 266 -11.45 -2.99 -41.87
N LEU A 267 -11.69 -1.72 -42.24
CA LEU A 267 -12.61 -0.73 -41.66
C LEU A 267 -14.08 -1.16 -41.43
N PHE A 268 -14.46 -2.43 -41.61
CA PHE A 268 -15.84 -2.89 -41.54
C PHE A 268 -16.00 -4.22 -40.81
N ARG A 269 -15.98 -4.19 -39.48
CA ARG A 269 -16.91 -4.97 -38.65
C ARG A 269 -17.39 -4.10 -37.49
N GLY A 270 -18.65 -3.71 -37.55
CA GLY A 270 -19.34 -3.07 -36.43
C GLY A 270 -19.43 -4.06 -35.26
N GLY A 271 -18.89 -3.65 -34.13
CA GLY A 271 -18.88 -4.39 -32.87
C GLY A 271 -17.55 -4.15 -32.15
N ASP A 272 -17.60 -3.43 -31.03
CA ASP A 272 -16.49 -3.24 -30.09
C ASP A 272 -15.97 -4.61 -29.59
N SER A 273 -15.10 -5.26 -30.35
CA SER A 273 -14.04 -6.09 -29.77
C SER A 273 -12.76 -5.27 -29.83
N ARG A 274 -12.55 -4.40 -28.84
CA ARG A 274 -11.23 -3.81 -28.56
C ARG A 274 -10.33 -4.90 -27.99
N GLU A 275 -10.04 -5.92 -28.80
CA GLU A 275 -8.94 -6.80 -28.50
C GLU A 275 -7.67 -5.98 -28.72
N PHE A 276 -6.86 -5.88 -27.67
CA PHE A 276 -5.56 -5.22 -27.73
C PHE A 276 -4.66 -6.08 -28.62
N GLU A 277 -4.60 -5.74 -29.91
CA GLU A 277 -3.86 -6.45 -30.95
C GLU A 277 -2.86 -5.48 -31.60
N PRO A 278 -1.57 -5.85 -31.79
CA PRO A 278 -0.92 -7.11 -31.38
C PRO A 278 -0.97 -7.36 -29.87
N ARG A 279 -1.13 -8.62 -29.43
CA ARG A 279 -1.41 -8.97 -28.03
C ARG A 279 -0.17 -8.92 -27.14
N ALA A 280 0.94 -9.43 -27.65
CA ALA A 280 2.17 -9.59 -26.89
C ALA A 280 3.38 -9.58 -27.83
N ALA A 281 4.52 -9.25 -27.26
CA ALA A 281 5.82 -9.42 -27.89
C ALA A 281 6.70 -10.29 -26.98
N ILE A 282 7.60 -11.05 -27.59
CA ILE A 282 8.67 -11.78 -26.89
C ILE A 282 9.96 -11.47 -27.63
N VAL A 283 11.01 -11.12 -26.89
CA VAL A 283 12.35 -10.92 -27.43
C VAL A 283 13.29 -11.99 -26.89
N THR A 284 13.71 -12.92 -27.76
CA THR A 284 14.57 -14.05 -27.36
C THR A 284 15.23 -14.70 -28.58
N ASP A 285 16.37 -15.36 -28.40
CA ASP A 285 17.00 -16.18 -29.44
C ASP A 285 16.15 -17.43 -29.73
N LEU A 286 15.28 -17.34 -30.73
CA LEU A 286 14.40 -18.43 -31.17
C LEU A 286 15.07 -19.25 -32.28
N THR A 287 15.92 -18.64 -33.09
CA THR A 287 16.62 -19.30 -34.20
C THR A 287 17.86 -20.09 -33.78
N GLY A 288 18.38 -19.84 -32.57
CA GLY A 288 19.56 -20.47 -32.01
C GLY A 288 20.87 -19.92 -32.58
N ASP A 289 20.86 -18.71 -33.13
CA ASP A 289 22.05 -18.07 -33.72
C ASP A 289 22.79 -17.12 -32.75
N GLY A 290 22.28 -17.00 -31.53
CA GLY A 290 22.83 -16.18 -30.46
C GLY A 290 22.35 -14.71 -30.46
N ALA A 291 21.48 -14.33 -31.39
CA ALA A 291 20.87 -13.01 -31.46
C ALA A 291 19.37 -13.07 -31.11
N ASN A 292 18.80 -11.99 -30.56
CA ASN A 292 17.41 -12.03 -30.12
C ASN A 292 16.47 -11.77 -31.29
N ASP A 293 15.54 -12.69 -31.51
CA ASP A 293 14.46 -12.54 -32.47
C ASP A 293 13.26 -11.83 -31.81
N LEU A 294 12.49 -11.09 -32.62
CA LEU A 294 11.21 -10.55 -32.18
C LEU A 294 10.08 -11.50 -32.58
N ILE A 295 9.28 -11.94 -31.60
CA ILE A 295 8.07 -12.71 -31.83
C ILE A 295 6.87 -11.86 -31.41
N LEU A 296 5.89 -11.73 -32.30
CA LEU A 296 4.63 -11.03 -32.04
C LEU A 296 3.49 -12.03 -31.99
N GLU A 297 2.68 -11.98 -30.94
CA GLU A 297 1.40 -12.68 -30.88
C GLU A 297 0.30 -11.80 -31.48
N VAL A 298 -0.32 -12.28 -32.56
CA VAL A 298 -1.33 -11.56 -33.35
C VAL A 298 -2.45 -12.51 -33.74
N HIS A 299 -3.69 -12.24 -33.32
CA HIS A 299 -4.87 -13.07 -33.64
C HIS A 299 -4.64 -14.58 -33.42
N ASP A 300 -4.12 -14.94 -32.24
CA ASP A 300 -3.76 -16.31 -31.85
C ASP A 300 -2.70 -16.98 -32.77
N ARG A 301 -1.86 -16.17 -33.42
CA ARG A 301 -0.73 -16.63 -34.26
C ARG A 301 0.55 -15.93 -33.84
N TYR A 302 1.68 -16.54 -34.18
CA TYR A 302 2.99 -15.94 -33.98
C TYR A 302 3.56 -15.45 -35.31
N ILE A 303 3.92 -14.18 -35.36
CA ILE A 303 4.76 -13.60 -36.41
C ILE A 303 6.18 -13.54 -35.85
N VAL A 304 7.12 -14.19 -36.51
CA VAL A 304 8.52 -14.21 -36.10
C VAL A 304 9.30 -13.30 -37.04
N HIS A 305 10.08 -12.39 -36.45
CA HIS A 305 11.05 -11.52 -37.11
C HIS A 305 12.45 -11.95 -36.68
N PRO A 306 13.10 -12.87 -37.42
CA PRO A 306 14.44 -13.29 -37.09
C PRO A 306 15.44 -12.15 -37.23
N GLN A 307 16.33 -12.01 -36.24
CA GLN A 307 17.41 -11.05 -36.35
C GLN A 307 18.46 -11.56 -37.35
N MET A 308 18.82 -10.72 -38.32
CA MET A 308 19.87 -11.08 -39.28
C MET A 308 21.25 -10.77 -38.71
N THR A 309 21.96 -11.80 -38.24
CA THR A 309 23.36 -11.69 -37.81
C THR A 309 24.36 -11.68 -38.97
N ARG A 310 23.91 -11.99 -40.19
CA ARG A 310 24.72 -11.98 -41.42
C ARG A 310 23.91 -11.43 -42.59
N PRO A 311 24.51 -10.62 -43.49
CA PRO A 311 23.85 -10.22 -44.73
C PRO A 311 23.50 -11.43 -45.59
N ARG A 312 22.37 -11.36 -46.30
CA ARG A 312 21.99 -12.33 -47.35
C ARG A 312 22.77 -12.09 -48.64
#